data_AF-A0A9E3QRN0-F1
#
_entry.id   AF-A0A9E3QRN0-F1
#
_cell.length_a   1.000
_cell.length_b   1.000
_cell.length_c   1.000
_cell.angle_alpha   90.00
_cell.angle_beta   90.00
_cell.angle_gamma   90.00
#
_symmetry.space_group_name_H-M   'P 1'
#
loop_
_entity.id
_entity.type
_entity.pdbx_description
1 polymer ?
#
loop_
_entity_poly.entity_id
_entity_poly.type
_entity_poly.pdbx_seq_one_letter_code
_entity_poly.pdbx_strand_id
1 'polypeptide(L)'
;MTRFAAAFAVLACTAALADAPLDPGVVDKWGTYRAAMRKKVEGVKPEERMGKVMEWKQAALAEAKLQESEADAVEKIFMAIDAEKDPKSAEMMKKAAGERAKLEESMGKLPEAQRAQMAPMLAKLELIDVAECKKRYGEAVVKAAEARYPEYAKHKAEAMKAMMKQRP
;
A
#
# COMPACT_ATOMS: atom_id res chain seq x y z
N MET A 1 -9.41 3.53 18.71
CA MET A 1 -9.05 3.19 17.31
C MET A 1 -7.54 3.25 17.18
N THR A 2 -6.88 2.11 17.02
CA THR A 2 -5.42 2.02 16.93
C THR A 2 -4.95 2.75 15.67
N ARG A 3 -4.01 3.70 15.85
CA ARG A 3 -3.42 4.56 14.79
C ARG A 3 -2.82 3.79 13.59
N PHE A 4 -2.70 2.46 13.70
CA PHE A 4 -2.29 1.55 12.63
C PHE A 4 -3.35 1.36 11.54
N ALA A 5 -4.64 1.41 11.89
CA ALA A 5 -5.72 1.27 10.91
C ALA A 5 -5.82 2.49 9.97
N ALA A 6 -5.48 3.68 10.47
CA ALA A 6 -5.49 4.90 9.66
C ALA A 6 -4.37 4.95 8.61
N ALA A 7 -3.24 4.27 8.86
CA ALA A 7 -2.16 4.16 7.87
C ALA A 7 -2.50 3.17 6.74
N PHE A 8 -3.29 2.14 7.03
CA PHE A 8 -3.77 1.15 6.04
C PHE A 8 -5.01 1.61 5.26
N ALA A 9 -5.86 2.46 5.86
CA ALA A 9 -7.13 2.87 5.26
C ALA A 9 -7.01 3.84 4.05
N VAL A 10 -5.85 4.49 3.86
CA VAL A 10 -5.65 5.46 2.76
C VAL A 10 -5.36 4.78 1.41
N LEU A 11 -5.09 3.47 1.39
CA LEU A 11 -4.63 2.73 0.22
C LEU A 11 -5.75 2.00 -0.55
N ALA A 12 -6.99 2.41 -0.35
CA ALA A 12 -8.14 1.57 -0.61
C ALA A 12 -9.13 2.18 -1.61
N CYS A 13 -8.77 2.39 -2.88
CA CYS A 13 -9.73 2.62 -3.97
C CYS A 13 -9.31 1.95 -5.29
N THR A 14 -9.87 0.77 -5.58
CA THR A 14 -10.46 0.44 -6.91
C THR A 14 -9.60 -0.35 -7.90
N ALA A 15 -10.35 -1.05 -8.78
CA ALA A 15 -10.02 -1.87 -9.95
C ALA A 15 -9.11 -3.11 -9.74
N ALA A 16 -9.75 -4.29 -9.77
CA ALA A 16 -9.07 -5.57 -9.94
C ALA A 16 -8.24 -5.54 -11.23
N LEU A 17 -6.93 -5.83 -11.11
CA LEU A 17 -6.08 -6.08 -12.27
C LEU A 17 -6.44 -7.45 -12.85
N ALA A 18 -6.59 -7.48 -14.17
CA ALA A 18 -6.68 -8.71 -14.97
C ALA A 18 -5.37 -9.51 -14.86
N ASP A 19 -5.47 -10.83 -15.02
CA ASP A 19 -4.45 -11.89 -14.85
C ASP A 19 -3.17 -11.80 -15.74
N ALA A 20 -2.71 -10.59 -16.09
CA ALA A 20 -1.48 -10.38 -16.85
C ALA A 20 -0.36 -9.85 -15.93
N PRO A 21 0.90 -10.30 -16.11
CA PRO A 21 2.03 -9.76 -15.37
C PRO A 21 2.18 -8.26 -15.64
N LEU A 22 2.52 -7.50 -14.60
CA LEU A 22 2.74 -6.07 -14.70
C LEU A 22 4.00 -5.77 -15.51
N ASP A 23 3.94 -4.70 -16.28
CA ASP A 23 5.12 -4.14 -16.96
C ASP A 23 6.14 -3.67 -15.90
N PRO A 24 7.42 -4.06 -15.95
CA PRO A 24 8.40 -3.64 -14.93
C PRO A 24 8.59 -2.12 -14.80
N GLY A 25 8.33 -1.37 -15.87
CA GLY A 25 8.38 0.10 -15.89
C GLY A 25 7.30 0.76 -15.01
N VAL A 26 6.28 0.02 -14.56
CA VAL A 26 5.32 0.54 -13.56
C VAL A 26 6.01 0.87 -12.22
N VAL A 27 7.13 0.23 -11.89
CA VAL A 27 7.90 0.55 -10.67
C VAL A 27 8.50 1.96 -10.75
N ASP A 28 9.00 2.36 -11.91
CA ASP A 28 9.55 3.71 -12.12
C ASP A 28 8.46 4.78 -12.13
N LYS A 29 7.32 4.47 -12.77
CA LYS A 29 6.11 5.32 -12.71
C LYS A 29 5.62 5.46 -11.27
N TRP A 30 5.61 4.38 -10.51
CA TRP A 30 5.26 4.42 -9.09
C TRP A 30 6.24 5.27 -8.27
N GLY A 31 7.55 5.22 -8.57
CA GLY A 31 8.54 6.13 -8.00
C GLY A 31 8.19 7.61 -8.26
N THR A 32 7.80 7.93 -9.50
CA THR A 32 7.32 9.27 -9.89
C THR A 32 6.06 9.67 -9.11
N TYR A 33 5.07 8.79 -9.04
CA TYR A 33 3.84 8.98 -8.25
C TYR A 33 4.16 9.29 -6.77
N ARG A 34 5.05 8.51 -6.14
CA ARG A 34 5.46 8.71 -4.74
C ARG A 34 6.22 10.02 -4.53
N ALA A 35 7.01 10.46 -5.51
CA ALA A 35 7.68 11.75 -5.46
C ALA A 35 6.68 12.92 -5.55
N ALA A 36 5.73 12.85 -6.48
CA ALA A 36 4.67 13.85 -6.63
C ALA A 36 3.79 13.95 -5.38
N MET A 37 3.40 12.80 -4.81
CA MET A 37 2.65 12.75 -3.55
C MET A 37 3.42 13.38 -2.39
N ARG A 38 4.72 13.09 -2.25
CA ARG A 38 5.55 13.68 -1.19
C ARG A 38 5.62 15.20 -1.29
N LYS A 39 5.81 15.75 -2.49
CA LYS A 39 5.82 17.21 -2.73
C LYS A 39 4.50 17.87 -2.33
N LYS A 40 3.36 17.23 -2.61
CA LYS A 40 2.02 17.77 -2.26
C LYS A 40 1.76 17.75 -0.75
N VAL A 41 2.36 16.80 -0.03
CA VAL A 41 2.17 16.61 1.42
C VAL A 41 3.16 17.43 2.26
N GLU A 42 4.29 17.81 1.67
CA GLU A 42 5.30 18.63 2.32
C GLU A 42 4.74 19.99 2.78
N GLY A 43 5.00 20.37 4.02
CA GLY A 43 4.52 21.63 4.59
C GLY A 43 3.02 21.69 4.94
N VAL A 44 2.20 20.73 4.52
CA VAL A 44 0.76 20.72 4.81
C VAL A 44 0.46 20.07 6.17
N LYS A 45 -0.42 20.65 6.98
CA LYS A 45 -0.79 20.08 8.29
C LYS A 45 -1.61 18.80 8.13
N PRO A 46 -1.49 17.81 9.03
CA PRO A 46 -2.23 16.55 8.93
C PRO A 46 -3.74 16.70 8.73
N GLU A 47 -4.37 17.67 9.39
CA GLU A 47 -5.81 17.95 9.31
C GLU A 47 -6.24 18.43 7.91
N GLU A 48 -5.39 19.22 7.24
CA GLU A 48 -5.64 19.75 5.89
C GLU A 48 -5.39 18.71 4.79
N ARG A 49 -4.61 17.67 5.10
CA ARG A 49 -4.34 16.57 4.16
C ARG A 49 -5.58 15.73 3.93
N MET A 50 -6.37 15.47 4.97
CA MET A 50 -7.48 14.51 4.91
C MET A 50 -8.55 14.90 3.88
N GLY A 51 -8.77 16.20 3.64
CA GLY A 51 -9.70 16.70 2.62
C GLY A 51 -9.13 16.77 1.18
N LYS A 52 -7.80 16.73 1.01
CA LYS A 52 -7.12 16.92 -0.29
C LYS A 52 -6.37 15.69 -0.80
N VAL A 53 -6.18 14.67 0.04
CA VAL A 53 -5.42 13.46 -0.29
C VAL A 53 -5.97 12.75 -1.52
N MET A 54 -7.30 12.68 -1.69
CA MET A 54 -7.89 12.03 -2.86
C MET A 54 -7.60 12.80 -4.16
N GLU A 55 -7.72 14.13 -4.13
CA GLU A 55 -7.40 14.99 -5.26
C GLU A 55 -5.91 14.90 -5.63
N TRP A 56 -5.04 14.95 -4.61
CA TRP A 56 -3.60 14.81 -4.80
C TRP A 56 -3.21 13.44 -5.33
N LYS A 57 -3.86 12.38 -4.85
CA LYS A 57 -3.68 11.02 -5.34
C LYS A 57 -4.00 10.95 -6.82
N GLN A 58 -5.17 11.44 -7.23
CA GLN A 58 -5.57 11.45 -8.64
C GLN A 58 -4.62 12.28 -9.52
N ALA A 59 -4.25 13.48 -9.07
CA ALA A 59 -3.29 14.32 -9.78
C ALA A 59 -1.90 13.66 -9.91
N ALA A 60 -1.40 13.02 -8.86
CA ALA A 60 -0.11 12.34 -8.89
C ALA A 60 -0.13 11.07 -9.77
N LEU A 61 -1.25 10.32 -9.77
CA LEU A 61 -1.44 9.17 -10.65
C LEU A 61 -1.46 9.61 -12.13
N ALA A 62 -2.15 10.70 -12.43
CA ALA A 62 -2.17 11.29 -13.77
C ALA A 62 -0.78 11.77 -14.22
N GLU A 63 -0.04 12.46 -13.34
CA GLU A 63 1.34 12.89 -13.60
C GLU A 63 2.27 11.71 -13.89
N ALA A 64 2.13 10.63 -13.14
CA ALA A 64 2.91 9.41 -13.30
C ALA A 64 2.45 8.50 -14.46
N LYS A 65 1.31 8.82 -15.11
CA LYS A 65 0.65 7.95 -16.09
C LYS A 65 0.49 6.51 -15.56
N LEU A 66 0.04 6.41 -14.32
CA LEU A 66 -0.06 5.18 -13.54
C LEU A 66 -1.51 4.97 -13.11
N GLN A 67 -2.03 3.75 -13.27
CA GLN A 67 -3.35 3.40 -12.76
C GLN A 67 -3.30 3.18 -11.24
N GLU A 68 -4.41 3.43 -10.56
CA GLU A 68 -4.50 3.23 -9.11
C GLU A 68 -4.23 1.77 -8.72
N SER A 69 -4.74 0.83 -9.50
CA SER A 69 -4.54 -0.61 -9.34
C SER A 69 -3.07 -1.04 -9.50
N GLU A 70 -2.35 -0.45 -10.47
CA GLU A 70 -0.90 -0.67 -10.66
C GLU A 70 -0.12 -0.10 -9.46
N ALA A 71 -0.50 1.08 -8.98
CA ALA A 71 0.15 1.68 -7.83
C ALA A 71 -0.03 0.85 -6.55
N ASP A 72 -1.24 0.35 -6.31
CA ASP A 72 -1.56 -0.51 -5.18
C ASP A 72 -0.83 -1.86 -5.28
N ALA A 73 -0.71 -2.44 -6.48
CA ALA A 73 0.04 -3.66 -6.70
C ALA A 73 1.55 -3.48 -6.41
N VAL A 74 2.16 -2.39 -6.87
CA VAL A 74 3.56 -2.07 -6.58
C VAL A 74 3.78 -1.81 -5.08
N GLU A 75 2.86 -1.14 -4.39
CA GLU A 75 2.95 -0.95 -2.94
C GLU A 75 2.88 -2.31 -2.21
N LYS A 76 1.98 -3.23 -2.62
CA LYS A 76 1.93 -4.59 -2.07
C LYS A 76 3.25 -5.34 -2.28
N ILE A 77 3.88 -5.23 -3.45
CA ILE A 77 5.20 -5.83 -3.73
C ILE A 77 6.25 -5.27 -2.77
N PHE A 78 6.32 -3.94 -2.59
CA PHE A 78 7.27 -3.34 -1.65
C PHE A 78 7.01 -3.77 -0.21
N MET A 79 5.75 -3.87 0.22
CA MET A 79 5.40 -4.37 1.55
C MET A 79 5.83 -5.83 1.77
N ALA A 80 5.67 -6.68 0.75
CA ALA A 80 6.11 -8.07 0.81
C ALA A 80 7.65 -8.16 0.91
N ILE A 81 8.37 -7.42 0.07
CA ILE A 81 9.85 -7.34 0.10
C ILE A 81 10.33 -6.81 1.46
N ASP A 82 9.65 -5.81 1.99
CA ASP A 82 9.97 -5.20 3.27
C ASP A 82 9.76 -6.15 4.44
N ALA A 83 8.72 -6.99 4.39
CA ALA A 83 8.48 -8.04 5.38
C ALA A 83 9.57 -9.13 5.36
N GLU A 84 10.19 -9.40 4.20
CA GLU A 84 11.33 -10.33 4.12
C GLU A 84 12.64 -9.71 4.59
N LYS A 85 12.83 -8.39 4.39
CA LYS A 85 14.11 -7.70 4.63
C LYS A 85 14.20 -7.00 5.99
N ASP A 86 13.07 -6.67 6.63
CA ASP A 86 13.02 -5.99 7.93
C ASP A 86 12.20 -6.78 8.96
N PRO A 87 12.82 -7.32 10.03
CA PRO A 87 12.13 -8.07 11.07
C PRO A 87 10.98 -7.31 11.74
N LYS A 88 11.07 -5.98 11.86
CA LYS A 88 9.98 -5.18 12.45
C LYS A 88 8.77 -5.14 11.53
N SER A 89 9.02 -5.02 10.23
CA SER A 89 7.98 -5.06 9.21
C SER A 89 7.37 -6.46 9.10
N ALA A 90 8.17 -7.52 9.23
CA ALA A 90 7.70 -8.90 9.35
C ALA A 90 6.74 -9.09 10.55
N GLU A 91 7.11 -8.57 11.73
CA GLU A 91 6.27 -8.64 12.93
C GLU A 91 4.96 -7.87 12.75
N MET A 92 5.02 -6.66 12.17
CA MET A 92 3.82 -5.87 11.86
C MET A 92 2.90 -6.60 10.88
N MET A 93 3.44 -7.22 9.84
CA MET A 93 2.67 -7.98 8.86
C MET A 93 2.03 -9.22 9.49
N LYS A 94 2.73 -9.93 10.38
CA LYS A 94 2.17 -11.05 11.14
C LYS A 94 1.01 -10.61 12.05
N LYS A 95 1.15 -9.46 12.70
CA LYS A 95 0.08 -8.87 13.51
C LYS A 95 -1.12 -8.47 12.65
N ALA A 96 -0.88 -7.81 11.53
CA ALA A 96 -1.92 -7.41 10.58
C ALA A 96 -2.65 -8.62 9.98
N ALA A 97 -1.94 -9.72 9.69
CA ALA A 97 -2.55 -10.98 9.26
C ALA A 97 -3.48 -11.56 10.34
N GLY A 98 -3.06 -11.52 11.61
CA GLY A 98 -3.91 -11.94 12.73
C GLY A 98 -5.14 -11.04 12.93
N GLU A 99 -5.01 -9.73 12.73
CA GLU A 99 -6.14 -8.80 12.76
C GLU A 99 -7.11 -9.03 11.58
N ARG A 100 -6.58 -9.28 10.38
CA ARG A 100 -7.37 -9.65 9.20
C ARG A 100 -8.15 -10.96 9.41
N ALA A 101 -7.51 -11.99 9.96
CA ALA A 101 -8.20 -13.25 10.25
C ALA A 101 -9.36 -13.09 11.24
N LYS A 102 -9.18 -12.26 12.29
CA LYS A 102 -10.26 -11.91 13.22
C LYS A 102 -11.38 -11.14 12.53
N LEU A 103 -11.04 -10.23 11.62
CA LEU A 103 -12.01 -9.49 10.84
C LEU A 103 -12.80 -10.42 9.90
N GLU A 104 -12.13 -11.34 9.21
CA GLU A 104 -12.77 -12.37 8.36
C GLU A 104 -13.72 -13.26 9.17
N GLU A 105 -13.30 -13.71 10.35
CA GLU A 105 -14.17 -14.50 11.25
C GLU A 105 -15.40 -13.70 11.70
N SER A 106 -15.22 -12.43 12.06
CA SER A 106 -16.34 -11.56 12.45
C SER A 106 -17.29 -11.28 11.29
N MET A 107 -16.76 -11.14 10.07
CA MET A 107 -17.53 -10.94 8.87
C MET A 107 -18.31 -12.19 8.47
N GLY A 108 -17.80 -13.38 8.73
CA GLY A 108 -18.52 -14.65 8.53
C GLY A 108 -19.85 -14.73 9.30
N LYS A 109 -20.01 -13.93 10.36
CA LYS A 109 -21.22 -13.86 11.20
C LYS A 109 -22.22 -12.81 10.70
N LEU A 110 -21.87 -12.01 9.69
CA LEU A 110 -22.73 -10.98 9.11
C LEU A 110 -23.66 -11.56 8.02
N PRO A 111 -24.84 -10.95 7.79
CA PRO A 111 -25.69 -11.27 6.66
C PRO A 111 -24.95 -11.16 5.32
N GLU A 112 -25.32 -11.98 4.34
CA GLU A 112 -24.64 -12.07 3.04
C GLU A 112 -24.55 -10.74 2.30
N ALA A 113 -25.61 -9.91 2.33
CA ALA A 113 -25.60 -8.58 1.73
C ALA A 113 -24.53 -7.65 2.36
N GLN A 114 -24.30 -7.76 3.67
CA GLN A 114 -23.26 -6.98 4.37
C GLN A 114 -21.87 -7.56 4.10
N ARG A 115 -21.73 -8.89 4.02
CA ARG A 115 -20.47 -9.53 3.62
C ARG A 115 -20.04 -9.11 2.23
N ALA A 116 -20.96 -9.08 1.27
CA ALA A 116 -20.69 -8.64 -0.11
C ALA A 116 -20.21 -7.18 -0.18
N GLN A 117 -20.78 -6.29 0.64
CA GLN A 117 -20.35 -4.89 0.72
C GLN A 117 -18.95 -4.71 1.32
N MET A 118 -18.55 -5.62 2.22
CA MET A 118 -17.29 -5.54 2.94
C MET A 118 -16.15 -6.35 2.29
N ALA A 119 -16.48 -7.27 1.36
CA ALA A 119 -15.50 -8.08 0.63
C ALA A 119 -14.40 -7.26 -0.10
N PRO A 120 -14.71 -6.12 -0.76
CA PRO A 120 -13.68 -5.28 -1.37
C PRO A 120 -12.69 -4.69 -0.35
N MET A 121 -13.14 -4.43 0.89
CA MET A 121 -12.28 -3.94 1.95
C MET A 121 -11.30 -5.03 2.42
N LEU A 122 -11.78 -6.27 2.58
CA LEU A 122 -10.92 -7.42 2.93
C LEU A 122 -9.89 -7.73 1.85
N ALA A 123 -10.26 -7.63 0.57
CA ALA A 123 -9.36 -7.83 -0.56
C ALA A 123 -8.21 -6.80 -0.59
N LYS A 124 -8.48 -5.58 -0.12
CA LYS A 124 -7.46 -4.52 0.00
C LYS A 124 -6.52 -4.74 1.18
N LEU A 125 -7.00 -5.36 2.25
CA LEU A 125 -6.20 -5.75 3.41
C LEU A 125 -5.41 -7.04 3.19
N GLU A 126 -5.54 -7.68 2.03
CA GLU A 126 -4.82 -8.90 1.71
C GLU A 126 -3.30 -8.67 1.81
N LEU A 127 -2.67 -9.54 2.61
CA LEU A 127 -1.22 -9.59 2.77
C LEU A 127 -0.71 -10.81 2.02
N ILE A 128 0.24 -10.60 1.12
CA ILE A 128 0.86 -11.64 0.30
C ILE A 128 2.37 -11.56 0.48
N ASP A 129 3.04 -12.71 0.33
CA ASP A 129 4.50 -12.79 0.35
C ASP A 129 5.11 -12.53 -1.04
N VAL A 130 6.44 -12.47 -1.12
CA VAL A 130 7.15 -12.18 -2.38
C VAL A 130 6.93 -13.30 -3.40
N ALA A 131 6.81 -14.55 -2.95
CA ALA A 131 6.56 -15.68 -3.85
C ALA A 131 5.19 -15.53 -4.54
N GLU A 132 4.16 -15.14 -3.80
CA GLU A 132 2.83 -14.87 -4.33
C GLU A 132 2.80 -13.61 -5.19
N CYS A 133 3.54 -12.55 -4.84
CA CYS A 133 3.74 -11.40 -5.71
C CYS A 133 4.34 -11.80 -7.07
N LYS A 134 5.35 -12.68 -7.10
CA LYS A 134 5.97 -13.17 -8.35
C LYS A 134 4.98 -13.93 -9.22
N LYS A 135 4.10 -14.73 -8.61
CA LYS A 135 3.05 -15.47 -9.34
C LYS A 135 1.98 -14.54 -9.91
N ARG A 136 1.50 -13.58 -9.12
CA ARG A 136 0.37 -12.71 -9.50
C ARG A 136 0.76 -11.56 -10.42
N TYR A 137 1.88 -10.92 -10.13
CA TYR A 137 2.31 -9.69 -10.81
C TYR A 137 3.47 -9.92 -11.77
N GLY A 138 4.11 -11.09 -11.73
CA GLY A 138 5.25 -11.44 -12.58
C GLY A 138 6.59 -11.24 -11.88
N GLU A 139 7.56 -12.10 -12.21
CA GLU A 139 8.89 -12.05 -11.60
C GLU A 139 9.67 -10.78 -11.97
N ALA A 140 9.48 -10.27 -13.18
CA ALA A 140 10.22 -9.11 -13.69
C ALA A 140 9.90 -7.81 -12.92
N VAL A 141 8.62 -7.56 -12.62
CA VAL A 141 8.23 -6.38 -11.82
C VAL A 141 8.71 -6.49 -10.37
N VAL A 142 8.70 -7.70 -9.80
CA VAL A 142 9.19 -7.93 -8.43
C VAL A 142 10.69 -7.70 -8.35
N LYS A 143 11.47 -8.17 -9.35
CA LYS A 143 12.91 -7.87 -9.44
C LYS A 143 13.19 -6.37 -9.60
N ALA A 144 12.40 -5.66 -10.40
CA ALA A 144 12.51 -4.21 -10.53
C ALA A 144 12.25 -3.49 -9.18
N ALA A 145 11.25 -3.95 -8.43
CA ALA A 145 10.97 -3.44 -7.08
C ALA A 145 12.10 -3.79 -6.09
N GLU A 146 12.63 -5.02 -6.12
CA GLU A 146 13.77 -5.44 -5.30
C GLU A 146 15.01 -4.55 -5.55
N ALA A 147 15.29 -4.20 -6.81
CA ALA A 147 16.39 -3.30 -7.18
C ALA A 147 16.19 -1.87 -6.65
N ARG A 148 14.94 -1.39 -6.60
CA ARG A 148 14.56 -0.07 -6.07
C ARG A 148 14.37 -0.05 -4.54
N TYR A 149 14.35 -1.21 -3.88
CA TYR A 149 14.06 -1.33 -2.45
C TYR A 149 14.94 -0.47 -1.53
N PRO A 150 16.26 -0.31 -1.75
CA PRO A 150 17.09 0.54 -0.88
C PRO A 150 16.60 1.99 -0.80
N GLU A 151 16.13 2.54 -1.93
CA GLU A 151 15.57 3.89 -2.00
C GLU A 151 14.22 3.97 -1.27
N TYR A 152 13.37 2.97 -1.47
CA TYR A 152 12.10 2.82 -0.75
C TYR A 152 12.29 2.79 0.76
N ALA A 153 13.17 1.89 1.25
CA ALA A 153 13.42 1.69 2.67
C ALA A 153 13.95 2.97 3.34
N LYS A 154 14.85 3.69 2.67
CA LYS A 154 15.35 4.99 3.13
C LYS A 154 14.21 5.99 3.32
N HIS A 155 13.36 6.15 2.31
CA HIS A 155 12.26 7.12 2.37
C HIS A 155 11.16 6.74 3.37
N LYS A 156 10.89 5.44 3.53
CA LYS A 156 10.00 4.93 4.58
C LYS A 156 10.54 5.30 5.97
N ALA A 157 11.84 5.09 6.20
CA ALA A 157 12.48 5.43 7.47
C ALA A 157 12.47 6.94 7.75
N GLU A 158 12.72 7.78 6.74
CA GLU A 158 12.63 9.24 6.84
C GLU A 158 11.21 9.69 7.21
N ALA A 159 10.19 9.14 6.54
CA ALA A 159 8.80 9.44 6.84
C ALA A 159 8.40 9.02 8.26
N MET A 160 8.84 7.84 8.72
CA MET A 160 8.60 7.38 10.09
C MET A 160 9.26 8.29 11.13
N LYS A 161 10.51 8.72 10.89
CA LYS A 161 11.21 9.68 11.77
C LYS A 161 10.49 11.02 11.83
N ALA A 162 10.03 11.55 10.69
CA ALA A 162 9.29 12.81 10.63
C ALA A 162 7.97 12.73 11.42
N MET A 163 7.25 11.61 11.32
CA MET A 163 6.02 11.38 12.10
C MET A 163 6.29 11.26 13.61
N MET A 164 7.40 10.64 14.01
CA MET A 164 7.78 10.53 15.43
C MET A 164 8.19 11.87 16.03
N LYS A 165 8.83 12.76 15.24
CA LYS A 165 9.26 14.10 15.69
C LYS A 165 8.08 15.08 15.87
N GLN A 166 6.92 14.80 15.28
CA GLN A 166 5.70 15.62 15.42
C GLN A 166 4.78 15.16 16.57
N ARG A 167 5.21 14.20 17.41
CA ARG A 167 4.47 13.87 18.63
C ARG A 167 4.78 14.92 19.72
N PRO A 168 3.76 15.56 20.33
CA PRO A 168 3.96 16.36 21.54
C PRO A 168 4.40 15.48 22.71
#